data_AF-A0A0T0MFF5-F1
#
_entry.id   AF-A0A0T0MFF5-F1
#
_cell.length_a   1.000
_cell.length_b   1.000
_cell.length_c   1.000
_cell.angle_alpha   90.00
_cell.angle_beta   90.00
_cell.angle_gamma   90.00
#
_symmetry.space_group_name_H-M   'P 1'
#
loop_
_entity.id
_entity.type
_entity.pdbx_description
1 polymer ?
#
loop_
_entity_poly.entity_id
_entity_poly.type
_entity_poly.pdbx_seq_one_letter_code
_entity_poly.pdbx_strand_id
1 'polypeptide(L)'
;MTVAIGTTDAHAKNHSFVRHPDGARLNLAPAYDVSMHEHTTVSSGRLALEVAGKDTIASIRVDDLADEGGSWGMAPPRAQRVVAQTLQAIGDALADIDRDAQPGVPAEAWENVEQRLGRLAGQLPRL
;
A
#
# COMPACT_ATOMS: atom_id res chain seq x y z
N MET A 1 -0.06 2.11 -0.72
CA MET A 1 -0.80 0.92 -1.14
C MET A 1 -0.47 -0.28 -0.26
N THR A 2 0.76 -0.80 -0.27
CA THR A 2 1.23 -1.97 0.50
C THR A 2 0.63 -2.12 1.90
N VAL A 3 0.79 -1.09 2.73
CA VAL A 3 0.32 -1.08 4.13
C VAL A 3 -1.21 -1.15 4.24
N ALA A 4 -1.92 -0.47 3.34
CA ALA A 4 -3.38 -0.36 3.37
C ALA A 4 -4.05 -1.68 2.96
N ILE A 5 -3.51 -2.35 1.94
CA ILE A 5 -4.05 -3.64 1.46
C ILE A 5 -3.50 -4.85 2.24
N GLY A 6 -2.55 -4.63 3.14
CA GLY A 6 -1.99 -5.71 3.95
C GLY A 6 -1.07 -6.67 3.18
N THR A 7 -0.28 -6.17 2.23
CA THR A 7 0.77 -7.00 1.61
C THR A 7 2.07 -6.91 2.42
N THR A 8 2.57 -8.05 2.89
CA THR A 8 3.81 -8.14 3.66
C THR A 8 5.02 -8.53 2.81
N ASP A 9 4.80 -9.06 1.60
CA ASP A 9 5.87 -9.60 0.73
C ASP A 9 6.27 -8.67 -0.44
N ALA A 10 6.13 -7.36 -0.26
CA ALA A 10 6.58 -6.37 -1.26
C ALA A 10 8.11 -6.18 -1.20
N HIS A 11 8.88 -7.22 -1.51
CA HIS A 11 10.35 -7.20 -1.50
C HIS A 11 10.95 -6.64 -2.81
N ALA A 12 12.25 -6.37 -2.83
CA ALA A 12 12.93 -5.73 -3.98
C ALA A 12 12.68 -6.43 -5.35
N LYS A 13 12.53 -7.75 -5.39
CA LYS A 13 12.24 -8.49 -6.63
C LYS A 13 10.80 -8.32 -7.14
N ASN A 14 9.92 -7.73 -6.33
CA ASN A 14 8.53 -7.38 -6.69
C ASN A 14 8.43 -5.94 -7.24
N HIS A 15 9.59 -5.32 -7.50
CA HIS A 15 9.70 -4.06 -8.19
C HIS A 15 10.60 -4.22 -9.41
N SER A 16 10.07 -3.85 -10.58
CA SER A 16 10.78 -3.94 -11.86
C SER A 16 10.79 -2.61 -12.59
N PHE A 17 11.72 -2.46 -13.51
CA PHE A 17 11.84 -1.29 -14.38
C PHE A 17 11.70 -1.70 -15.84
N VAL A 18 10.98 -0.90 -16.62
CA VAL A 18 10.94 -1.00 -18.07
C VAL A 18 12.02 -0.08 -18.65
N ARG A 19 12.98 -0.67 -19.36
CA ARG A 19 14.04 0.07 -20.05
C ARG A 19 13.55 0.55 -21.41
N HIS A 20 13.76 1.84 -21.71
CA HIS A 20 13.45 2.40 -23.03
C HIS A 20 14.44 1.88 -24.09
N PRO A 21 14.04 1.87 -25.38
CA PRO A 21 14.93 1.45 -26.47
C PRO A 21 16.25 2.24 -26.56
N ASP A 22 16.22 3.52 -26.16
CA ASP A 22 17.42 4.38 -26.11
C ASP A 22 18.44 3.95 -25.05
N GLY A 23 18.01 3.12 -24.10
CA GLY A 23 18.84 2.59 -23.05
C GLY A 23 19.26 3.53 -21.93
N ALA A 24 18.85 4.79 -22.00
CA ALA A 24 19.17 5.81 -21.01
C ALA A 24 18.02 6.03 -20.01
N ARG A 25 16.78 5.78 -20.43
CA ARG A 25 15.59 6.00 -19.60
C ARG A 25 15.06 4.71 -19.00
N LEU A 26 14.60 4.82 -17.76
CA LEU A 26 13.90 3.77 -17.03
C LEU A 26 12.54 4.31 -16.57
N ASN A 27 11.49 3.50 -16.73
CA ASN A 27 10.21 3.71 -16.07
C ASN A 27 10.01 2.62 -15.03
N LEU A 28 9.32 2.93 -13.93
CA LEU A 28 8.81 1.88 -13.05
C LEU A 28 7.79 1.03 -13.83
N ALA A 29 7.88 -0.29 -13.73
CA ALA A 29 6.87 -1.18 -14.27
C ALA A 29 5.56 -1.07 -13.47
N PRO A 30 4.41 -1.46 -14.04
CA PRO A 30 3.18 -1.62 -13.26
C PRO A 30 3.42 -2.52 -12.04
N ALA A 31 2.69 -2.28 -10.96
CA ALA A 31 2.75 -3.15 -9.79
C ALA A 31 2.29 -4.58 -10.16
N TYR A 32 2.99 -5.58 -9.63
CA TYR A 32 2.68 -7.00 -9.77
C TYR A 32 2.95 -7.71 -8.45
N ASP A 33 2.51 -8.97 -8.35
CA ASP A 33 2.64 -9.79 -7.13
C ASP A 33 2.08 -9.09 -5.88
N VAL A 34 0.90 -8.50 -6.05
CA VAL A 34 0.18 -7.77 -5.01
C VAL A 34 -0.88 -8.69 -4.42
N SER A 35 -0.82 -8.96 -3.11
CA SER A 35 -1.74 -9.86 -2.41
C SER A 35 -2.02 -9.41 -0.98
N MET A 36 -3.21 -9.75 -0.44
CA MET A 36 -3.71 -9.31 0.87
C MET A 36 -3.23 -10.21 2.02
N HIS A 37 -1.92 -10.49 2.12
CA HIS A 37 -1.34 -11.47 3.05
C HIS A 37 -1.87 -11.42 4.50
N GLU A 38 -2.14 -10.22 5.01
CA GLU A 38 -2.63 -9.96 6.37
C GLU A 38 -4.03 -10.47 6.69
N HIS A 39 -4.80 -10.98 5.72
CA HIS A 39 -6.06 -11.69 6.01
C HIS A 39 -5.83 -13.11 6.56
N THR A 40 -4.64 -13.67 6.35
CA THR A 40 -4.30 -15.03 6.78
C THR A 40 -3.60 -15.04 8.13
N THR A 41 -3.68 -16.18 8.84
CA THR A 41 -2.92 -16.41 10.08
C THR A 41 -1.44 -16.77 9.84
N VAL A 42 -1.04 -16.91 8.58
CA VAL A 42 0.32 -17.31 8.19
C VAL A 42 1.24 -16.10 8.06
N SER A 43 0.69 -14.90 7.82
CA SER A 43 1.51 -13.68 7.78
C SER A 43 2.15 -13.41 9.13
N SER A 44 3.45 -13.07 9.11
CA SER A 44 4.18 -12.66 10.30
C SER A 44 3.84 -11.24 10.77
N GLY A 45 3.05 -10.49 9.99
CA GLY A 45 2.80 -9.07 10.24
C GLY A 45 3.99 -8.16 9.94
N ARG A 46 5.09 -8.69 9.37
CA ARG A 46 6.30 -7.93 9.06
C ARG A 46 6.37 -7.58 7.58
N LEU A 47 6.67 -6.33 7.28
CA LEU A 47 6.91 -5.82 5.93
C LEU A 47 8.28 -6.28 5.43
N ALA A 48 8.35 -6.63 4.15
CA ALA A 48 9.61 -6.94 3.48
C ALA A 48 10.57 -5.74 3.37
N LEU A 49 10.02 -4.52 3.32
CA LEU A 49 10.77 -3.26 3.33
C LEU A 49 10.22 -2.38 4.45
N GLU A 50 11.12 -1.81 5.25
CA GLU A 50 10.75 -0.92 6.36
C GLU A 50 10.08 0.37 5.86
N VAL A 51 9.22 0.93 6.71
CA VAL A 51 8.59 2.23 6.54
C VAL A 51 8.87 3.05 7.79
N ALA A 52 9.57 4.17 7.65
CA ALA A 52 10.03 5.02 8.76
C ALA A 52 10.78 4.21 9.84
N GLY A 53 11.60 3.25 9.43
CA GLY A 53 12.35 2.35 10.32
C GLY A 53 11.50 1.32 11.09
N LYS A 54 10.24 1.14 10.68
CA LYS A 54 9.31 0.16 11.25
C LYS A 54 9.00 -0.91 10.22
N ASP A 55 8.95 -2.16 10.65
CA ASP A 55 8.57 -3.29 9.80
C ASP A 55 7.26 -3.96 10.22
N THR A 56 6.78 -3.75 11.44
CA THR A 56 5.51 -4.33 11.88
C THR A 56 4.36 -3.55 11.24
N ILE A 57 3.66 -4.15 10.28
CA ILE A 57 2.66 -3.46 9.44
C ILE A 57 1.52 -2.82 10.27
N ALA A 58 1.16 -3.43 11.40
CA ALA A 58 0.13 -2.94 12.29
C ALA A 58 0.54 -1.65 13.04
N SER A 59 1.84 -1.40 13.22
CA SER A 59 2.36 -0.21 13.91
C SER A 59 2.47 1.02 12.99
N ILE A 60 2.39 0.82 11.67
CA ILE A 60 2.48 1.89 10.69
C ILE A 60 1.25 2.80 10.76
N ARG A 61 1.51 4.11 10.83
CA ARG A 61 0.55 5.22 10.83
C ARG A 61 0.64 6.03 9.53
N VAL A 62 -0.34 6.90 9.29
CA VAL A 62 -0.33 7.85 8.16
C VAL A 62 0.88 8.77 8.19
N ASP A 63 1.26 9.26 9.37
CA ASP A 63 2.43 10.15 9.51
C ASP A 63 3.72 9.41 9.13
N ASP A 64 3.86 8.13 9.51
CA ASP A 64 5.03 7.32 9.12
C ASP A 64 5.15 7.20 7.58
N LEU A 65 4.02 7.10 6.86
CA LEU A 65 4.03 7.06 5.39
C LEU A 65 4.43 8.40 4.78
N ALA A 66 4.02 9.52 5.40
CA ALA A 66 4.40 10.85 4.95
C ALA A 66 5.89 11.14 5.24
N ASP A 67 6.36 10.74 6.42
CA ASP A 67 7.75 10.86 6.85
C ASP A 67 8.69 10.02 5.98
N GLU A 68 8.30 8.79 5.62
CA GLU A 68 9.04 7.95 4.68
C GLU A 68 9.22 8.66 3.33
N GLY A 69 8.14 9.22 2.78
CA GLY A 69 8.20 10.01 1.55
C GLY A 69 9.11 11.25 1.69
N GLY A 70 9.08 11.90 2.85
CA GLY A 70 9.96 13.01 3.20
C GLY A 70 11.44 12.61 3.21
N SER A 71 11.77 11.41 3.69
CA SER A 71 13.13 10.87 3.72
C SER A 71 13.74 10.71 2.32
N TRP A 72 12.89 10.52 1.30
CA TRP A 72 13.29 10.46 -0.11
C TRP A 72 13.28 11.83 -0.82
N GLY A 73 13.07 12.92 -0.08
CA GLY A 73 13.09 14.29 -0.60
C GLY A 73 11.75 14.83 -1.08
N MET A 74 10.61 14.18 -0.76
CA MET A 74 9.30 14.79 -1.04
C MET A 74 9.01 15.95 -0.10
N ALA A 75 8.47 17.05 -0.62
CA ALA A 75 7.97 18.13 0.21
C ALA A 75 6.84 17.62 1.14
N PRO A 76 6.78 18.00 2.43
CA PRO A 76 5.79 17.46 3.37
C PRO A 76 4.32 17.58 2.90
N PRO A 77 3.87 18.72 2.34
CA PRO A 77 2.51 18.85 1.82
C PRO A 77 2.22 17.93 0.62
N ARG A 78 3.26 17.55 -0.13
CA ARG A 78 3.14 16.60 -1.24
C ARG A 78 3.03 15.17 -0.70
N ALA A 79 3.86 14.79 0.26
CA ALA A 79 3.84 13.46 0.87
C ALA A 79 2.47 13.17 1.51
N GLN A 80 1.96 14.09 2.34
CA GLN A 80 0.64 13.98 2.96
C GLN A 80 -0.48 13.84 1.91
N ARG A 81 -0.43 14.65 0.85
CA ARG A 81 -1.44 14.60 -0.23
C ARG A 81 -1.41 13.26 -0.96
N VAL A 82 -0.23 12.73 -1.28
CA VAL A 82 -0.09 11.44 -1.97
C VAL A 82 -0.66 10.31 -1.10
N VAL A 83 -0.38 10.33 0.22
CA VAL A 83 -0.96 9.34 1.14
C VAL A 83 -2.49 9.44 1.14
N ALA A 84 -3.05 10.64 1.32
CA ALA A 84 -4.50 10.85 1.34
C ALA A 84 -5.16 10.41 0.03
N GLN A 85 -4.62 10.83 -1.12
CA GLN A 85 -5.13 10.45 -2.45
C GLN A 85 -5.03 8.95 -2.69
N THR A 86 -3.97 8.30 -2.24
CA THR A 86 -3.81 6.85 -2.39
C THR A 86 -4.82 6.09 -1.55
N LEU A 87 -5.06 6.51 -0.30
CA LEU A 87 -6.08 5.89 0.56
C LEU A 87 -7.48 6.09 -0.01
N GLN A 88 -7.80 7.29 -0.49
CA GLN A 88 -9.09 7.56 -1.16
C GLN A 88 -9.27 6.67 -2.39
N ALA A 89 -8.28 6.61 -3.28
CA ALA A 89 -8.35 5.81 -4.50
C ALA A 89 -8.51 4.31 -4.22
N ILE A 90 -7.91 3.80 -3.14
CA ILE A 90 -8.14 2.40 -2.70
C ILE A 90 -9.57 2.22 -2.22
N GLY A 91 -10.11 3.17 -1.45
CA GLY A 91 -11.50 3.14 -0.99
C GLY A 91 -12.51 3.16 -2.14
N ASP A 92 -12.31 4.06 -3.11
CA ASP A 92 -13.14 4.14 -4.31
C ASP A 92 -13.08 2.82 -5.10
N ALA A 93 -11.88 2.28 -5.30
CA ALA A 93 -11.71 1.00 -5.98
C ALA A 93 -12.41 -0.16 -5.24
N LEU A 94 -12.35 -0.21 -3.91
CA LEU A 94 -13.02 -1.26 -3.12
C LEU A 94 -14.55 -1.18 -3.19
N ALA A 95 -15.10 0.03 -3.34
CA ALA A 95 -16.52 0.25 -3.53
C ALA A 95 -16.99 -0.17 -4.94
N ASP A 96 -16.14 -0.03 -5.95
CA ASP A 96 -16.44 -0.32 -7.35
C ASP A 96 -16.17 -1.78 -7.77
N ILE A 97 -15.45 -2.56 -6.97
CA ILE A 97 -15.13 -3.96 -7.28
C ILE A 97 -16.40 -4.83 -7.25
N ASP A 98 -16.65 -5.52 -8.36
CA ASP A 98 -17.57 -6.66 -8.41
C ASP A 98 -16.94 -7.87 -7.71
N ARG A 99 -17.36 -8.11 -6.46
CA ARG A 99 -16.86 -9.22 -5.63
C ARG A 99 -17.36 -10.57 -6.12
N ASP A 100 -18.50 -10.63 -6.81
CA ASP A 100 -19.05 -11.88 -7.36
C ASP A 100 -18.16 -12.38 -8.52
N ALA A 101 -17.49 -11.46 -9.22
CA ALA A 101 -16.46 -11.78 -10.21
C ALA A 101 -15.14 -12.28 -9.59
N GLN A 102 -15.00 -12.28 -8.26
CA GLN A 102 -13.80 -12.68 -7.52
C GLN A 102 -14.07 -13.83 -6.53
N PRO A 103 -14.62 -14.98 -6.97
CA PRO A 103 -15.07 -16.05 -6.07
C PRO A 103 -13.95 -16.71 -5.27
N GLY A 104 -12.69 -16.53 -5.68
CA GLY A 104 -11.51 -17.04 -4.97
C GLY A 104 -11.05 -16.16 -3.80
N VAL A 105 -11.66 -14.99 -3.59
CA VAL A 105 -11.29 -14.08 -2.51
C VAL A 105 -12.30 -14.22 -1.36
N PRO A 106 -11.87 -14.70 -0.18
CA PRO A 106 -12.77 -14.90 0.94
C PRO A 106 -13.22 -13.57 1.55
N ALA A 107 -14.37 -13.57 2.25
CA ALA A 107 -14.95 -12.37 2.87
C ALA A 107 -13.96 -11.68 3.83
N GLU A 108 -13.23 -12.48 4.59
CA GLU A 108 -12.24 -12.06 5.57
C GLU A 108 -11.09 -11.25 4.93
N ALA A 109 -10.76 -11.52 3.66
CA ALA A 109 -9.76 -10.74 2.94
C ALA A 109 -10.24 -9.33 2.65
N TRP A 110 -11.49 -9.18 2.19
CA TRP A 110 -12.11 -7.88 1.97
C TRP A 110 -12.22 -7.09 3.28
N GLU A 111 -12.73 -7.72 4.33
CA GLU A 111 -12.89 -7.11 5.65
C GLU A 111 -11.54 -6.65 6.22
N ASN A 112 -10.46 -7.43 6.05
CA ASN A 112 -9.13 -7.05 6.51
C ASN A 112 -8.65 -5.76 5.84
N VAL A 113 -8.82 -5.65 4.53
CA VAL A 113 -8.44 -4.44 3.78
C VAL A 113 -9.30 -3.25 4.17
N GLU A 114 -10.62 -3.42 4.28
CA GLU A 114 -11.54 -2.37 4.71
C GLU A 114 -11.19 -1.83 6.11
N GLN A 115 -10.92 -2.72 7.07
CA GLN A 115 -10.52 -2.33 8.43
C GLN A 115 -9.20 -1.57 8.43
N ARG A 116 -8.20 -2.04 7.67
CA ARG A 116 -6.89 -1.38 7.54
C ARG A 116 -7.02 -0.02 6.90
N LEU A 117 -7.78 0.08 5.83
CA LEU A 117 -8.06 1.33 5.13
C LEU A 117 -8.77 2.31 6.07
N GLY A 118 -9.83 1.88 6.75
CA GLY A 118 -10.57 2.72 7.70
C GLY A 118 -9.69 3.24 8.85
N ARG A 119 -8.83 2.38 9.40
CA ARG A 119 -7.86 2.76 10.44
C ARG A 119 -6.88 3.83 9.95
N LEU A 120 -6.38 3.73 8.73
CA LEU A 120 -5.45 4.71 8.16
C LEU A 120 -6.18 6.00 7.76
N ALA A 121 -7.30 5.90 7.05
CA ALA A 121 -8.09 7.04 6.63
C ALA A 121 -8.60 7.87 7.83
N GLY A 122 -8.96 7.21 8.94
CA GLY A 122 -9.36 7.89 10.18
C GLY A 122 -8.25 8.70 10.87
N GLN A 123 -7.00 8.57 10.45
CA GLN A 123 -5.86 9.37 10.94
C GLN A 123 -5.62 10.62 10.10
N LEU A 124 -6.22 10.71 8.90
CA LEU A 124 -6.07 11.89 8.07
C LEU A 124 -6.68 13.12 8.76
N PRO A 125 -6.07 14.31 8.63
CA PRO A 125 -6.67 15.55 9.11
C PRO A 125 -8.06 15.73 8.51
N ARG A 126 -9.05 16.10 9.32
CA ARG A 126 -10.33 16.57 8.79
C ARG A 126 -10.08 17.93 8.15
N LEU A 127 -10.27 18.01 6.83
CA LEU A 127 -10.28 19.26 6.08
C LEU A 127 -11.54 20.07 6.38
#